data_AF-A0A7S7RM85-F1
#
_entry.id   AF-A0A7S7RM85-F1
#
_cell.length_a   1.000
_cell.length_b   1.000
_cell.length_c   1.000
_cell.angle_alpha   90.00
_cell.angle_beta   90.00
_cell.angle_gamma   90.00
#
_symmetry.space_group_name_H-M   'P 1'
#
loop_
_entity.id
_entity.type
_entity.pdbx_description
1 polymer ?
#
loop_
_entity_poly.entity_id
_entity_poly.type
_entity_poly.pdbx_seq_one_letter_code
_entity_poly.pdbx_strand_id
1 'polypeptide(L)'
;MNSFIYIMTNKPKGTLYIGVTSDIIKRVYEHKNELMDCFTKKYNLKKLVYYEIYDDINEAIKREKQLKSWKREWKVELIEKVNNSWNDLYSEIL
;
A
#
# COMPACT_ATOMS: atom_id res chain seq x y z
N MET A 1 18.95 5.00 -0.92
CA MET A 1 17.75 5.82 -1.20
C MET A 1 16.58 4.88 -1.04
N ASN A 2 15.76 5.08 -0.03
CA ASN A 2 14.80 4.03 0.36
C ASN A 2 13.66 3.93 -0.65
N SER A 3 13.20 2.72 -0.87
CA SER A 3 12.08 2.38 -1.72
C SER A 3 11.03 1.66 -0.90
N PHE A 4 9.77 1.87 -1.22
CA PHE A 4 8.64 1.38 -0.46
C PHE A 4 7.75 0.55 -1.35
N ILE A 5 7.28 -0.57 -0.82
CA ILE A 5 6.07 -1.27 -1.28
C ILE A 5 4.94 -0.88 -0.34
N TYR A 6 3.75 -0.64 -0.85
CA TYR A 6 2.63 -0.26 -0.02
C TYR A 6 1.32 -0.86 -0.51
N ILE A 7 0.37 -1.02 0.42
CA ILE A 7 -0.99 -1.48 0.14
C ILE A 7 -1.99 -0.45 0.63
N MET A 8 -2.85 0.01 -0.28
CA MET A 8 -3.99 0.86 0.04
C MET A 8 -5.33 0.13 -0.12
N THR A 9 -6.30 0.53 0.69
CA THR A 9 -7.67 0.03 0.60
C THR A 9 -8.70 1.09 0.99
N ASN A 10 -9.98 0.75 0.86
CA ASN A 10 -11.11 1.55 1.33
C ASN A 10 -11.74 1.01 2.62
N LYS A 11 -11.74 -0.31 2.82
CA LYS A 11 -12.31 -0.99 3.99
C LYS A 11 -11.57 -2.30 4.31
N PRO A 12 -11.68 -2.81 5.55
CA PRO A 12 -11.09 -4.10 5.91
C PRO A 12 -11.50 -5.20 4.92
N LYS A 13 -10.52 -5.98 4.46
CA LYS A 13 -10.74 -7.06 3.48
C LYS A 13 -11.45 -6.56 2.20
N GLY A 14 -11.27 -5.29 1.83
CA GLY A 14 -11.82 -4.65 0.63
C GLY A 14 -10.86 -4.69 -0.57
N THR A 15 -11.07 -3.81 -1.54
CA THR A 15 -10.18 -3.72 -2.72
C THR A 15 -8.77 -3.37 -2.27
N LEU A 16 -7.78 -4.14 -2.71
CA LEU A 16 -6.37 -3.92 -2.37
C LEU A 16 -5.66 -3.36 -3.59
N TYR A 17 -5.04 -2.20 -3.44
CA TYR A 17 -4.13 -1.62 -4.41
C TYR A 17 -2.71 -1.75 -3.89
N ILE A 18 -1.80 -2.23 -4.73
CA ILE A 18 -0.40 -2.50 -4.40
C ILE A 18 0.46 -1.66 -5.33
N GLY A 19 1.39 -0.89 -4.77
CA GLY A 19 2.28 -0.03 -5.53
C GLY A 19 3.66 0.10 -4.91
N VAL A 20 4.60 0.63 -5.69
CA VAL A 20 5.94 1.00 -5.22
C VAL A 20 6.21 2.49 -5.42
N THR A 21 7.06 3.05 -4.57
CA THR A 21 7.45 4.48 -4.63
C THR A 21 8.75 4.71 -3.87
N SER A 22 9.51 5.73 -4.23
CA SER A 22 10.66 6.23 -3.43
C SER A 22 10.23 7.25 -2.36
N ASP A 23 9.00 7.74 -2.44
CA ASP A 23 8.42 8.70 -1.50
C ASP A 23 6.98 8.27 -1.16
N ILE A 24 6.83 7.58 -0.03
CA ILE A 24 5.55 7.04 0.42
C ILE A 24 4.61 8.13 0.95
N ILE A 25 5.14 9.14 1.63
CA ILE A 25 4.35 10.23 2.21
C ILE A 25 3.65 10.99 1.08
N LYS A 26 4.44 11.45 0.09
CA LYS A 26 3.90 12.16 -1.07
C LYS A 26 2.90 11.30 -1.85
N ARG A 27 3.24 10.03 -2.14
CA ARG A 27 2.38 9.17 -2.95
C ARG A 27 1.06 8.84 -2.26
N VAL A 28 1.06 8.60 -0.96
CA VAL A 28 -0.17 8.37 -0.20
C VAL A 28 -1.00 9.65 -0.11
N TYR A 29 -0.36 10.81 0.10
CA TYR A 29 -1.04 12.10 0.02
C TYR A 29 -1.76 12.31 -1.32
N GLU A 30 -1.09 12.05 -2.44
CA GLU A 30 -1.67 12.14 -3.79
C GLU A 30 -2.91 11.26 -3.95
N HIS A 31 -2.85 10.01 -3.47
CA HIS A 31 -3.98 9.08 -3.53
C HIS A 31 -5.14 9.50 -2.62
N LYS A 32 -4.85 9.93 -1.40
CA LYS A 32 -5.87 10.36 -0.43
C LYS A 32 -6.63 11.61 -0.87
N ASN A 33 -5.93 12.52 -1.52
CA ASN A 33 -6.48 13.77 -2.05
C ASN A 33 -6.94 13.67 -3.51
N GLU A 34 -6.90 12.46 -4.10
CA GLU A 34 -7.37 12.20 -5.47
C GLU A 34 -6.72 13.10 -6.54
N LEU A 35 -5.44 13.46 -6.32
CA LEU A 35 -4.68 14.39 -7.16
C LEU A 35 -4.33 13.81 -8.54
N MET A 36 -4.50 12.51 -8.71
CA MET A 36 -4.29 11.80 -9.97
C MET A 36 -5.51 10.95 -10.32
N ASP A 37 -5.91 10.97 -11.58
CA ASP A 37 -6.94 10.06 -12.08
C ASP A 37 -6.37 8.65 -12.26
N CYS A 38 -6.65 7.77 -11.31
CA CYS A 38 -6.08 6.44 -11.25
C CYS A 38 -6.99 5.45 -10.51
N PHE A 39 -6.56 4.18 -10.44
CA PHE A 39 -7.35 3.09 -9.85
C PHE A 39 -7.78 3.38 -8.40
N THR A 40 -6.90 3.96 -7.59
CA THR A 40 -7.21 4.33 -6.20
C THR A 40 -8.33 5.36 -6.13
N LYS A 41 -8.35 6.37 -7.01
CA LYS A 41 -9.45 7.33 -7.14
C LYS A 41 -10.75 6.64 -7.54
N LYS A 42 -10.72 5.82 -8.60
CA LYS A 42 -11.91 5.07 -9.09
C LYS A 42 -12.60 4.24 -8.00
N TYR A 43 -11.84 3.67 -7.07
CA TYR A 43 -12.37 2.83 -5.99
C TYR A 43 -12.32 3.47 -4.60
N ASN A 44 -12.02 4.77 -4.52
CA ASN A 44 -11.93 5.55 -3.28
C ASN A 44 -11.00 4.90 -2.23
N LEU A 45 -9.82 4.43 -2.66
CA LEU A 45 -8.83 3.75 -1.81
C LEU A 45 -7.98 4.80 -1.09
N LYS A 46 -8.36 5.12 0.15
CA LYS A 46 -7.77 6.24 0.92
C LYS A 46 -7.03 5.81 2.19
N LYS A 47 -7.00 4.53 2.54
CA LYS A 47 -6.33 4.02 3.75
C LYS A 47 -5.04 3.33 3.37
N LEU A 48 -3.91 3.79 3.91
CA LEU A 48 -2.66 3.04 3.88
C LEU A 48 -2.73 1.98 4.98
N VAL A 49 -2.71 0.70 4.63
CA VAL A 49 -2.90 -0.39 5.62
C VAL A 49 -1.67 -1.26 5.79
N TYR A 50 -0.68 -1.12 4.91
CA TYR A 50 0.56 -1.88 4.97
C TYR A 50 1.65 -1.20 4.14
N TYR A 51 2.89 -1.29 4.57
CA TYR A 51 4.07 -0.93 3.78
C TYR A 51 5.30 -1.72 4.23
N GLU A 52 6.28 -1.89 3.34
CA GLU A 52 7.62 -2.40 3.66
C GLU A 52 8.66 -1.45 3.08
N ILE A 53 9.82 -1.36 3.73
CA ILE A 53 10.94 -0.48 3.34
C ILE A 53 12.07 -1.34 2.79
N TYR A 54 12.68 -0.89 1.70
CA TYR A 54 13.79 -1.53 1.02
C TYR A 54 14.89 -0.51 0.70
N ASP A 55 16.15 -0.93 0.79
CA ASP A 55 17.30 -0.10 0.40
C ASP A 55 17.53 -0.08 -1.13
N ASP A 56 16.97 -1.07 -1.84
CA ASP A 56 17.03 -1.22 -3.29
C ASP A 56 15.61 -1.23 -3.90
N ILE A 57 15.41 -0.39 -4.92
CA ILE A 57 14.16 -0.33 -5.70
C ILE A 57 13.85 -1.66 -6.39
N ASN A 58 14.87 -2.42 -6.80
CA ASN A 58 14.68 -3.71 -7.46
C ASN A 58 14.05 -4.74 -6.52
N GLU A 59 14.44 -4.73 -5.24
CA GLU A 59 13.83 -5.60 -4.23
C GLU A 59 12.39 -5.19 -3.94
N ALA A 60 12.10 -3.89 -3.85
CA ALA A 60 10.73 -3.40 -3.72
C ALA A 60 9.84 -3.81 -4.93
N ILE A 61 10.35 -3.70 -6.16
CA ILE A 61 9.65 -4.11 -7.39
C ILE A 61 9.43 -5.62 -7.41
N LYS A 62 10.44 -6.41 -7.02
CA LYS A 62 10.33 -7.88 -6.95
C LYS A 62 9.28 -8.28 -5.92
N ARG A 63 9.26 -7.63 -4.76
CA ARG A 63 8.24 -7.83 -3.73
C ARG A 63 6.85 -7.46 -4.23
N GLU A 64 6.71 -6.35 -4.94
CA GLU A 64 5.44 -5.94 -5.55
C GLU A 64 4.88 -7.00 -6.49
N LYS A 65 5.73 -7.54 -7.38
CA LYS A 65 5.36 -8.63 -8.31
C LYS A 65 4.92 -9.88 -7.55
N GLN A 66 5.63 -10.24 -6.49
CA GLN A 66 5.27 -11.36 -5.63
C GLN A 66 3.90 -11.14 -4.94
N LEU A 67 3.68 -9.97 -4.35
CA LEU A 67 2.40 -9.65 -3.71
C LEU A 67 1.25 -9.59 -4.72
N LYS A 68 1.49 -9.14 -5.94
CA LYS A 68 0.48 -9.15 -7.01
C LYS A 68 0.09 -10.58 -7.41
N SER A 69 1.03 -11.52 -7.46
CA SER A 69 0.75 -12.94 -7.79
C SER A 69 0.17 -13.77 -6.64
N TRP A 70 0.25 -13.29 -5.39
CA TRP A 70 -0.34 -13.98 -4.24
C TRP A 70 -1.85 -14.14 -4.32
N LYS A 71 -2.34 -15.21 -3.67
CA LYS A 71 -3.77 -15.35 -3.36
C LYS A 71 -4.22 -14.19 -2.47
N ARG A 72 -5.50 -13.85 -2.58
CA ARG A 72 -6.10 -12.75 -1.81
C ARG A 72 -5.98 -12.97 -0.30
N GLU A 73 -6.25 -14.20 0.16
CA GLU A 73 -6.16 -14.61 1.57
C GLU A 73 -4.79 -14.30 2.17
N TRP A 74 -3.70 -14.65 1.46
CA TRP A 74 -2.34 -14.40 1.93
C TRP A 74 -2.01 -12.91 2.08
N LYS A 75 -2.58 -12.06 1.22
CA LYS A 75 -2.41 -10.60 1.33
C LYS A 75 -3.16 -10.05 2.54
N VAL A 76 -4.35 -10.60 2.82
CA VAL A 76 -5.14 -10.24 4.01
C VAL A 76 -4.40 -10.67 5.28
N GLU A 77 -3.91 -11.91 5.33
CA GLU A 77 -3.12 -12.42 6.46
C GLU A 77 -1.85 -11.60 6.69
N LEU A 78 -1.17 -11.19 5.61
CA LEU A 78 0.02 -10.32 5.70
C LEU A 78 -0.31 -8.98 6.38
N ILE A 79 -1.41 -8.34 5.98
CA ILE A 79 -1.87 -7.08 6.57
C ILE A 79 -2.26 -7.30 8.03
N GLU A 80 -3.07 -8.33 8.31
CA GLU A 80 -3.60 -8.58 9.66
C GLU A 80 -2.51 -8.98 10.67
N LYS A 81 -1.39 -9.56 10.22
CA LYS A 81 -0.22 -9.84 11.07
C LYS A 81 0.40 -8.59 11.71
N VAL A 82 0.30 -7.43 11.05
CA VAL A 82 0.92 -6.18 11.53
C VAL A 82 -0.11 -5.09 11.84
N ASN A 83 -1.29 -5.16 11.24
CA ASN A 83 -2.35 -4.17 11.32
C ASN A 83 -3.73 -4.86 11.34
N ASN A 84 -4.00 -5.63 12.39
CA ASN A 84 -5.24 -6.39 12.56
C ASN A 84 -6.50 -5.49 12.57
N SER A 85 -6.36 -4.24 13.02
CA SER A 85 -7.45 -3.26 13.04
C SER A 85 -7.66 -2.54 11.70
N TRP A 86 -6.81 -2.79 10.70
CA TRP A 86 -6.83 -2.09 9.41
C TRP A 86 -6.83 -0.56 9.55
N ASN A 87 -6.06 -0.09 10.53
CA ASN A 87 -5.87 1.33 10.78
C ASN A 87 -5.18 1.97 9.58
N ASP A 88 -5.48 3.25 9.36
CA ASP A 88 -4.78 4.03 8.37
C ASP A 88 -3.41 4.45 8.92
N LEU A 89 -2.37 3.75 8.48
CA LEU A 89 -0.99 3.92 8.94
C LEU A 89 -0.37 5.24 8.47
N TYR A 90 -1.07 6.02 7.64
CA TYR A 90 -0.53 7.27 7.13
C TYR A 90 -0.11 8.25 8.23
N SER A 91 -0.86 8.32 9.33
CA SER A 91 -0.50 9.19 10.47
C SER A 91 0.75 8.74 11.22
N GLU A 92 1.15 7.48 11.10
CA GLU A 92 2.31 6.92 11.80
C GLU A 92 3.63 7.19 11.06
N ILE A 93 3.55 7.64 9.80
CA ILE A 93 4.70 7.89 8.93
C ILE A 93 4.87 9.37 8.56
N LEU A 94 4.08 10.26 9.16
CA LEU A 94 4.18 11.71 9.01
C LEU A 94 5.32 12.30 9.85
#